data_AF-A0A0M9DQI5-F1
#
_entry.id   AF-A0A0M9DQI5-F1
#
_cell.length_a   1.000
_cell.length_b   1.000
_cell.length_c   1.000
_cell.angle_alpha   90.00
_cell.angle_beta   90.00
_cell.angle_gamma   90.00
#
_symmetry.space_group_name_H-M   'P 1'
#
loop_
_entity.id
_entity.type
_entity.pdbx_description
1 polymer ?
#
loop_
_entity_poly.entity_id
_entity_poly.type
_entity_poly.pdbx_seq_one_letter_code
_entity_poly.pdbx_strand_id
1 'polypeptide(L)'
;MNRTFVVGDIHGCFDELIELLESVALQPDDFLISVGDIVDRGNKSLEVYQFFKNRHNSVVLMGNHERKHLNQVLSYAQEIVKVQFGEEYQGFLEWLQTLPYYYETPDAIIVHAAFEQGKNLQEQREDVLCGATAGERYLETLYPENTYWNDYYTDNKSIIYGHHVVGDSPKIKNNTYGIDTGCCHGDFLTMIELPDFKVHQVKAKKDYWKEEQIKWQIPVLKSKDWNNMSFENIQKQLEKSSYIQEPQTRDYLDNLEKWTHDLKNSLPNILQKINNLSQDLLGQFPEEFNQKATQYPFSTYLFKAKAKNLHLKDLEKGLNTPQKVLDIVKIL
;
A
#
# COMPACT_ATOMS: atom_id res chain seq x y z
N MET A 1 30.13 2.91 -26.11
CA MET A 1 28.69 2.88 -25.77
C MET A 1 28.60 2.80 -24.27
N ASN A 2 27.72 3.60 -23.64
CA ASN A 2 27.48 3.48 -22.20
C ASN A 2 26.75 2.15 -21.95
N ARG A 3 27.17 1.39 -20.95
CA ARG A 3 26.52 0.11 -20.63
C ARG A 3 25.15 0.38 -20.06
N THR A 4 24.17 -0.45 -20.41
CA THR A 4 22.83 -0.36 -19.84
C THR A 4 22.56 -1.59 -19.00
N PHE A 5 22.08 -1.39 -17.79
CA PHE A 5 21.76 -2.45 -16.85
C PHE A 5 20.27 -2.38 -16.51
N VAL A 6 19.56 -3.50 -16.64
CA VAL A 6 18.14 -3.63 -16.31
C VAL A 6 18.00 -4.51 -15.08
N VAL A 7 17.52 -3.97 -13.96
CA VAL A 7 17.33 -4.69 -12.69
C VAL A 7 15.87 -5.04 -12.47
N GLY A 8 15.62 -6.26 -11.98
CA GLY A 8 14.30 -6.78 -11.63
C GLY A 8 13.70 -6.16 -10.37
N ASP A 9 12.58 -6.71 -9.90
CA ASP A 9 11.82 -6.26 -8.74
C ASP A 9 12.68 -6.25 -7.47
N ILE A 10 12.89 -5.06 -6.91
CA ILE A 10 13.84 -4.83 -5.80
C ILE A 10 13.14 -4.96 -4.46
N HIS A 11 11.89 -4.49 -4.36
CA HIS A 11 11.06 -4.58 -3.17
C HIS A 11 11.80 -4.19 -1.88
N GLY A 12 12.48 -3.05 -1.87
CA GLY A 12 13.20 -2.57 -0.69
C GLY A 12 14.43 -3.39 -0.27
N CYS A 13 14.89 -4.35 -1.06
CA CYS A 13 16.14 -5.10 -0.84
C CYS A 13 17.37 -4.27 -1.25
N PHE A 14 17.58 -3.16 -0.54
CA PHE A 14 18.64 -2.19 -0.85
C PHE A 14 20.04 -2.79 -0.74
N ASP A 15 20.27 -3.67 0.23
CA ASP A 15 21.60 -4.27 0.42
C ASP A 15 21.98 -5.16 -0.77
N GLU A 16 21.02 -5.96 -1.26
CA GLU A 16 21.18 -6.77 -2.47
C GLU A 16 21.32 -5.90 -3.72
N LEU A 17 20.60 -4.77 -3.81
CA LEU A 17 20.80 -3.82 -4.90
C LEU A 17 22.26 -3.33 -4.92
N ILE A 18 22.78 -2.83 -3.80
CA ILE A 18 24.16 -2.33 -3.74
C ILE A 18 25.17 -3.44 -4.06
N GLU A 19 25.00 -4.64 -3.50
CA GLU A 19 25.87 -5.80 -3.79
C GLU A 19 25.89 -6.16 -5.28
N LEU A 20 24.72 -6.11 -5.95
CA LEU A 20 24.60 -6.36 -7.39
C LEU A 20 25.34 -5.30 -8.20
N LEU A 21 25.15 -4.01 -7.87
CA LEU A 21 25.80 -2.89 -8.56
C LEU A 21 27.32 -2.92 -8.40
N GLU A 22 27.81 -3.32 -7.22
CA GLU A 22 29.24 -3.54 -6.96
C GLU A 22 29.79 -4.71 -7.78
N SER A 23 29.04 -5.82 -7.88
CA SER A 23 29.48 -7.01 -8.62
C SER A 23 29.70 -6.77 -10.11
N VAL A 24 28.97 -5.82 -10.70
CA VAL A 24 29.10 -5.41 -12.12
C VAL A 24 30.01 -4.19 -12.30
N ALA A 25 30.58 -3.67 -11.19
CA ALA A 25 31.35 -2.44 -11.15
C ALA A 25 30.62 -1.29 -11.89
N LEU A 26 29.37 -1.04 -11.51
CA LEU A 26 28.53 -0.02 -12.13
C LEU A 26 29.19 1.36 -12.04
N GLN A 27 29.34 2.02 -13.18
CA GLN A 27 29.91 3.36 -13.27
C GLN A 27 28.82 4.44 -13.19
N PRO A 28 29.18 5.69 -12.85
CA PRO A 28 28.24 6.82 -12.85
C PRO A 28 27.56 7.06 -14.21
N ASP A 29 28.29 6.81 -15.31
CA ASP A 29 27.81 7.05 -16.68
C ASP A 29 27.05 5.85 -17.29
N ASP A 30 27.07 4.69 -16.63
CA ASP A 30 26.24 3.56 -17.03
C ASP A 30 24.76 3.89 -16.76
N PHE A 31 23.89 3.45 -17.66
CA PHE A 31 22.46 3.68 -17.52
C PHE A 31 21.81 2.53 -16.76
N LEU A 32 21.10 2.84 -15.68
CA LEU A 32 20.42 1.84 -14.84
C LEU A 32 18.90 1.95 -14.97
N ILE A 33 18.25 0.88 -15.38
CA ILE A 33 16.80 0.78 -15.55
C ILE A 33 16.27 -0.19 -14.49
N SER A 34 15.34 0.24 -13.64
CA SER A 34 14.53 -0.67 -12.83
C SER A 34 13.22 -0.99 -13.54
N VAL A 35 12.82 -2.25 -13.56
CA VAL A 35 11.52 -2.69 -14.11
C VAL A 35 10.33 -2.25 -13.24
N GLY A 36 10.54 -1.63 -12.08
CA GLY A 36 9.48 -1.24 -11.13
C GLY A 36 9.50 -2.09 -9.86
N ASP A 37 8.47 -1.97 -9.03
CA ASP A 37 8.34 -2.65 -7.74
C ASP A 37 9.61 -2.47 -6.86
N ILE A 38 10.03 -1.21 -6.71
CA ILE A 38 11.24 -0.85 -5.95
C ILE A 38 10.99 -0.74 -4.44
N VAL A 39 9.73 -0.57 -4.05
CA VAL A 39 9.27 -0.48 -2.66
C VAL A 39 8.44 -1.70 -2.27
N ASP A 40 8.01 -1.73 -1.01
CA ASP A 40 7.22 -2.77 -0.36
C ASP A 40 8.00 -4.06 -0.07
N ARG A 41 7.48 -4.82 0.89
CA ARG A 41 7.95 -6.14 1.33
C ARG A 41 9.33 -6.18 2.00
N GLY A 42 10.37 -5.63 1.39
CA GLY A 42 11.70 -5.57 1.98
C GLY A 42 11.87 -4.42 2.97
N ASN A 43 13.01 -4.44 3.66
CA ASN A 43 13.24 -3.65 4.87
C ASN A 43 13.77 -2.22 4.60
N LYS A 44 14.23 -1.92 3.38
CA LYS A 44 14.93 -0.67 3.04
C LYS A 44 14.31 0.06 1.83
N SER A 45 12.98 0.09 1.76
CA SER A 45 12.24 0.75 0.67
C SER A 45 12.60 2.25 0.54
N LEU A 46 12.84 2.94 1.66
CA LEU A 46 13.18 4.37 1.65
C LEU A 46 14.56 4.58 1.00
N GLU A 47 15.52 3.72 1.30
CA GLU A 47 16.86 3.77 0.74
C GLU A 47 16.89 3.49 -0.77
N VAL A 48 16.10 2.52 -1.24
CA VAL A 48 15.95 2.25 -2.69
C VAL A 48 15.36 3.46 -3.40
N TYR A 49 14.27 4.05 -2.87
CA TYR A 49 13.68 5.26 -3.43
C TYR A 49 14.68 6.43 -3.47
N GLN A 50 15.39 6.70 -2.37
CA GLN A 50 16.37 7.78 -2.32
C GLN A 50 17.54 7.54 -3.28
N PHE A 51 17.97 6.29 -3.47
CA PHE A 51 19.00 5.96 -4.45
C PHE A 51 18.58 6.32 -5.88
N PHE A 52 17.41 5.87 -6.33
CA PHE A 52 16.94 6.15 -7.69
C PHE A 52 16.57 7.62 -7.90
N LYS A 53 15.96 8.27 -6.90
CA LYS A 53 15.65 9.69 -6.96
C LYS A 53 16.89 10.56 -7.17
N ASN A 54 18.01 10.18 -6.56
CA ASN A 54 19.26 10.96 -6.60
C ASN A 54 20.25 10.51 -7.68
N ARG A 55 19.97 9.42 -8.41
CA ARG A 55 20.83 8.97 -9.52
C ARG A 55 20.38 9.59 -10.84
N HIS A 56 21.27 10.33 -11.49
CA HIS A 56 20.97 11.01 -12.77
C HIS A 56 20.79 10.05 -13.95
N ASN A 57 21.66 9.04 -14.08
CA ASN A 57 21.64 8.08 -15.19
C ASN A 57 20.83 6.83 -14.81
N SER A 58 19.57 7.06 -14.42
CA SER A 58 18.64 5.96 -14.17
C SER A 58 17.19 6.30 -14.46
N VAL A 59 16.40 5.26 -14.68
CA VAL A 59 14.95 5.32 -14.77
C VAL A 59 14.34 4.18 -13.97
N VAL A 60 13.20 4.43 -13.33
CA VAL A 60 12.39 3.41 -12.67
C VAL A 60 11.06 3.36 -13.39
N LEU A 61 10.62 2.18 -13.80
CA LEU A 61 9.31 2.02 -14.40
C LEU A 61 8.22 1.97 -13.33
N MET A 62 7.01 2.35 -13.70
CA MET A 62 5.83 2.20 -12.86
C MET A 62 5.46 0.72 -12.73
N GLY A 63 5.70 0.12 -11.56
CA GLY A 63 5.19 -1.20 -11.18
C GLY A 63 3.78 -1.14 -10.59
N ASN A 64 3.18 -2.30 -10.31
CA ASN A 64 1.86 -2.32 -9.68
C ASN A 64 1.94 -1.89 -8.21
N HIS A 65 3.06 -2.07 -7.54
CA HIS A 65 3.27 -1.61 -6.16
C HIS A 65 3.33 -0.08 -6.08
N GLU A 66 4.11 0.57 -6.96
CA GLU A 66 4.10 2.03 -7.08
C GLU A 66 2.70 2.55 -7.43
N ARG A 67 1.99 1.90 -8.36
CA ARG A 67 0.65 2.32 -8.74
C ARG A 67 -0.38 2.21 -7.62
N LYS A 68 -0.26 1.20 -6.74
CA LYS A 68 -1.10 1.08 -5.53
C LYS A 68 -0.87 2.25 -4.57
N HIS A 69 0.38 2.66 -4.38
CA HIS A 69 0.70 3.86 -3.60
C HIS A 69 0.08 5.11 -4.22
N LEU A 70 0.29 5.34 -5.52
CA LEU A 70 -0.24 6.51 -6.22
C LEU A 70 -1.77 6.60 -6.12
N ASN A 71 -2.47 5.47 -6.27
CA ASN A 71 -3.93 5.38 -6.21
C ASN A 71 -4.50 5.29 -4.78
N GLN A 72 -3.66 5.31 -3.74
CA GLN A 72 -4.05 5.13 -2.33
C GLN A 72 -4.79 3.81 -2.07
N VAL A 73 -4.48 2.76 -2.82
CA VAL A 73 -5.00 1.39 -2.62
C VAL A 73 -4.01 0.62 -1.77
N LEU A 74 -3.97 0.94 -0.47
CA LEU A 74 -2.94 0.43 0.42
C LEU A 74 -3.32 -0.95 0.98
N SER A 75 -2.52 -1.96 0.62
CA SER A 75 -2.49 -3.24 1.35
C SER A 75 -1.46 -3.18 2.47
N TYR A 76 -1.30 -4.26 3.24
CA TYR A 76 -0.41 -4.26 4.39
C TYR A 76 1.04 -3.87 4.05
N ALA A 77 1.57 -4.30 2.90
CA ALA A 77 2.91 -3.90 2.46
C ALA A 77 3.01 -2.38 2.22
N GLN A 78 2.01 -1.79 1.55
CA GLN A 78 1.96 -0.34 1.34
C GLN A 78 1.74 0.44 2.64
N GLU A 79 1.01 -0.12 3.61
CA GLU A 79 0.88 0.47 4.94
C GLU A 79 2.24 0.52 5.65
N ILE A 80 3.05 -0.54 5.53
CA ILE A 80 4.42 -0.57 6.06
C ILE A 80 5.26 0.55 5.45
N VAL A 81 5.30 0.65 4.12
CA VAL A 81 6.07 1.69 3.41
C VAL A 81 5.61 3.09 3.80
N LYS A 82 4.28 3.30 3.90
CA LYS A 82 3.74 4.60 4.32
C LYS A 82 4.21 5.00 5.72
N VAL A 83 4.27 4.05 6.66
CA VAL A 83 4.80 4.31 8.00
C VAL A 83 6.33 4.50 7.96
N GLN A 84 7.04 3.70 7.19
CA GLN A 84 8.51 3.78 7.02
C GLN A 84 8.94 5.15 6.46
N PHE A 85 8.19 5.69 5.49
CA PHE A 85 8.54 6.93 4.82
C PHE A 85 8.17 8.17 5.64
N GLY A 86 7.11 8.10 6.45
CA GLY A 86 6.68 9.22 7.29
C GLY A 86 6.49 10.49 6.47
N GLU A 87 7.27 11.53 6.78
CA GLU A 87 7.22 12.83 6.10
C GLU A 87 7.65 12.76 4.61
N GLU A 88 8.52 11.82 4.24
CA GLU A 88 8.98 11.62 2.85
C GLU A 88 7.91 11.01 1.95
N TYR A 89 6.82 10.47 2.53
CA TYR A 89 5.81 9.74 1.76
C TYR A 89 5.13 10.64 0.71
N GLN A 90 4.88 11.91 1.04
CA GLN A 90 4.28 12.85 0.09
C GLN A 90 5.21 13.12 -1.10
N GLY A 91 6.50 13.36 -0.84
CA GLY A 91 7.50 13.54 -1.90
C GLY A 91 7.69 12.28 -2.75
N PHE A 92 7.55 11.10 -2.14
CA PHE A 92 7.52 9.83 -2.88
C PHE A 92 6.33 9.76 -3.84
N LEU A 93 5.11 10.09 -3.39
CA LEU A 93 3.93 10.10 -4.27
C LEU A 93 4.05 11.08 -5.44
N GLU A 94 4.67 12.24 -5.22
CA GLU A 94 4.97 13.21 -6.27
C GLU A 94 5.99 12.68 -7.27
N TRP A 95 7.04 12.02 -6.79
CA TRP A 95 8.02 11.38 -7.65
C TRP A 95 7.42 10.23 -8.48
N LEU A 96 6.51 9.44 -7.90
CA LEU A 96 5.82 8.36 -8.61
C LEU A 96 5.04 8.84 -9.84
N GLN A 97 4.52 10.07 -9.84
CA GLN A 97 3.80 10.63 -11.00
C GLN A 97 4.70 10.84 -12.23
N THR A 98 6.02 10.79 -12.04
CA THR A 98 7.00 10.99 -13.11
C THR A 98 7.47 9.69 -13.77
N LEU A 99 7.13 8.53 -13.19
CA LEU A 99 7.64 7.25 -13.68
C LEU A 99 6.96 6.86 -15.00
N PRO A 100 7.72 6.48 -16.03
CA PRO A 100 7.16 5.95 -17.26
C PRO A 100 6.68 4.50 -17.08
N TYR A 101 5.77 4.06 -17.93
CA TYR A 101 5.29 2.66 -17.95
C TYR A 101 6.17 1.71 -18.78
N TYR A 102 7.05 2.26 -19.61
CA TYR A 102 8.00 1.50 -20.43
C TYR A 102 9.25 2.33 -20.68
N TYR A 103 10.33 1.67 -21.07
CA TYR A 103 11.53 2.31 -21.62
C TYR A 103 12.05 1.50 -22.80
N GLU A 104 12.46 2.18 -23.88
CA GLU A 104 13.01 1.52 -25.06
C GLU A 104 14.50 1.88 -25.24
N THR A 105 15.33 0.85 -25.32
CA THR A 105 16.75 0.93 -25.70
C THR A 105 16.91 0.47 -27.15
N PRO A 106 18.09 0.60 -27.78
CA PRO A 106 18.33 -0.03 -29.08
C PRO A 106 18.08 -1.55 -29.07
N ASP A 107 18.41 -2.22 -27.97
CA ASP A 107 18.47 -3.68 -27.87
C ASP A 107 17.15 -4.31 -27.37
N ALA A 108 16.44 -3.63 -26.47
CA ALA A 108 15.25 -4.17 -25.80
C ALA A 108 14.21 -3.09 -25.44
N ILE A 109 12.96 -3.54 -25.31
CA ILE A 109 11.87 -2.83 -24.63
C ILE A 109 11.83 -3.34 -23.19
N ILE A 110 11.71 -2.43 -22.23
CA ILE A 110 11.59 -2.74 -20.81
C ILE A 110 10.19 -2.32 -20.36
N VAL A 111 9.48 -3.24 -19.71
CA VAL A 111 8.16 -3.04 -19.09
C VAL A 111 8.15 -3.70 -17.72
N HIS A 112 7.21 -3.34 -16.85
CA HIS A 112 7.14 -4.01 -15.54
C HIS A 112 6.59 -5.45 -15.66
N ALA A 113 5.44 -5.63 -16.31
CA ALA A 113 4.71 -6.91 -16.25
C ALA A 113 4.48 -7.59 -17.60
N ALA A 114 3.79 -6.90 -18.51
CA ALA A 114 3.27 -7.52 -19.72
C ALA A 114 3.23 -6.58 -20.92
N PHE A 115 3.20 -7.16 -22.11
CA PHE A 115 3.15 -6.46 -23.37
C PHE A 115 2.19 -7.16 -24.34
N GLU A 116 1.26 -6.42 -24.92
CA GLU A 116 0.30 -6.99 -25.88
C GLU A 116 0.92 -7.09 -27.27
N GLN A 117 1.04 -8.31 -27.80
CA GLN A 117 1.52 -8.53 -29.17
C GLN A 117 0.67 -7.77 -30.19
N GLY A 118 1.33 -7.17 -31.19
CA GLY A 118 0.68 -6.48 -32.31
C GLY A 118 0.26 -5.04 -32.02
N LYS A 119 0.50 -4.54 -30.80
CA LYS A 119 0.32 -3.12 -30.45
C LYS A 119 1.67 -2.43 -30.31
N ASN A 120 1.76 -1.20 -30.80
CA ASN A 120 2.95 -0.37 -30.55
C ASN A 120 2.95 0.16 -29.10
N LEU A 121 4.09 0.70 -28.63
CA LEU A 121 4.25 1.16 -27.25
C LEU A 121 3.22 2.22 -26.79
N GLN A 122 2.73 3.06 -27.69
CA GLN A 122 1.75 4.11 -27.36
C GLN A 122 0.32 3.55 -27.26
N GLU A 123 0.07 2.38 -27.84
CA GLU A 123 -1.22 1.68 -27.81
C GLU A 123 -1.33 0.69 -26.65
N GLN A 124 -0.22 0.39 -25.99
CA GLN A 124 -0.18 -0.48 -24.81
C GLN A 124 -0.97 0.16 -23.68
N ARG A 125 -1.78 -0.64 -22.98
CA ARG A 125 -2.50 -0.13 -21.81
C ARG A 125 -1.56 -0.07 -20.61
N GLU A 126 -1.58 1.04 -19.90
CA GLU A 126 -0.77 1.23 -18.69
C GLU A 126 -1.05 0.17 -17.61
N ASP A 127 -2.30 -0.30 -17.47
CA ASP A 127 -2.66 -1.35 -16.52
C ASP A 127 -2.12 -2.73 -16.89
N VAL A 128 -1.90 -2.98 -18.19
CA VAL A 128 -1.18 -4.16 -18.68
C VAL A 128 0.32 -4.00 -18.41
N LEU A 129 0.90 -2.87 -18.82
CA LEU A 129 2.34 -2.62 -18.69
C LEU A 129 2.82 -2.73 -17.24
N CYS A 130 2.05 -2.18 -16.29
CA CYS A 130 2.39 -2.23 -14.87
C CYS A 130 1.82 -3.42 -14.11
N GLY A 131 1.15 -4.39 -14.72
CA GLY A 131 0.65 -5.57 -13.99
C GLY A 131 -0.42 -5.23 -12.94
N ALA A 132 -1.26 -4.23 -13.21
CA ALA A 132 -2.41 -3.96 -12.33
C ALA A 132 -3.49 -5.02 -12.55
N THR A 133 -4.29 -5.32 -11.52
CA THR A 133 -5.36 -6.34 -11.57
C THR A 133 -6.35 -6.13 -12.73
N ALA A 134 -6.61 -4.89 -13.12
CA ALA A 134 -7.47 -4.60 -14.28
C ALA A 134 -6.81 -5.03 -15.60
N GLY A 135 -5.50 -4.84 -15.74
CA GLY A 135 -4.72 -5.27 -16.89
C GLY A 135 -4.61 -6.79 -16.95
N GLU A 136 -4.32 -7.46 -15.83
CA GLU A 136 -4.29 -8.93 -15.75
C GLU A 136 -5.63 -9.54 -16.19
N ARG A 137 -6.74 -9.07 -15.63
CA ARG A 137 -8.09 -9.52 -16.01
C ARG A 137 -8.41 -9.26 -17.47
N TYR A 138 -7.92 -8.16 -18.02
CA TYR A 138 -8.10 -7.87 -19.44
C TYR A 138 -7.29 -8.85 -20.31
N LEU A 139 -6.03 -9.17 -19.96
CA LEU A 139 -5.24 -10.18 -20.68
C LEU A 139 -5.88 -11.58 -20.63
N GLU A 140 -6.50 -11.96 -19.51
CA GLU A 140 -7.26 -13.21 -19.39
C GLU A 140 -8.42 -13.31 -20.41
N THR A 141 -8.94 -12.18 -20.92
CA THR A 141 -9.96 -12.20 -21.98
C THR A 141 -9.40 -12.36 -23.38
N LEU A 142 -8.10 -12.12 -23.56
CA LEU A 142 -7.42 -12.16 -24.86
C LEU A 142 -6.75 -13.51 -25.12
N TYR A 143 -6.19 -14.13 -24.09
CA TYR A 143 -5.38 -15.33 -24.21
C TYR A 143 -6.14 -16.57 -23.71
N PRO A 144 -5.98 -17.73 -24.37
CA PRO A 144 -6.51 -19.00 -23.89
C PRO A 144 -6.06 -19.34 -22.46
N GLU A 145 -6.90 -20.12 -21.77
CA GLU A 145 -6.57 -20.63 -20.44
C GLU A 145 -5.21 -21.35 -20.43
N ASN A 146 -4.41 -21.13 -19.38
CA ASN A 146 -3.05 -21.65 -19.20
C ASN A 146 -1.99 -21.14 -20.19
N THR A 147 -2.30 -20.12 -20.99
CA THR A 147 -1.32 -19.40 -21.82
C THR A 147 -1.16 -17.96 -21.34
N TYR A 148 -0.06 -17.30 -21.71
CA TYR A 148 0.18 -15.91 -21.33
C TYR A 148 0.75 -15.09 -22.49
N TRP A 149 0.83 -13.76 -22.35
CA TRP A 149 1.19 -12.87 -23.47
C TRP A 149 2.52 -13.25 -24.14
N ASN A 150 3.50 -13.73 -23.35
CA ASN A 150 4.81 -14.13 -23.84
C ASN A 150 4.79 -15.45 -24.63
N ASP A 151 3.72 -16.25 -24.57
CA ASP A 151 3.48 -17.37 -25.51
C ASP A 151 3.26 -16.88 -26.95
N TYR A 152 2.78 -15.65 -27.11
CA TYR A 152 2.34 -15.09 -28.39
C TYR A 152 3.23 -13.97 -28.89
N TYR A 153 4.26 -13.57 -28.14
CA TYR A 153 5.21 -12.56 -28.60
C TYR A 153 6.05 -13.09 -29.77
N THR A 154 6.13 -12.34 -30.86
CA THR A 154 6.81 -12.80 -32.10
C THR A 154 7.80 -11.80 -32.68
N ASP A 155 7.93 -10.63 -32.06
CA ASP A 155 8.76 -9.56 -32.62
C ASP A 155 10.26 -9.79 -32.34
N ASN A 156 11.10 -9.26 -33.24
CA ASN A 156 12.56 -9.41 -33.15
C ASN A 156 13.18 -8.62 -31.99
N LYS A 157 12.51 -7.55 -31.53
CA LYS A 157 13.00 -6.75 -30.42
C LYS A 157 12.76 -7.48 -29.10
N SER A 158 13.76 -7.61 -28.25
CA SER A 158 13.59 -8.32 -26.98
C SER A 158 12.74 -7.52 -26.00
N ILE A 159 12.01 -8.21 -25.11
CA ILE A 159 11.31 -7.59 -23.99
C ILE A 159 11.89 -8.07 -22.67
N ILE A 160 12.26 -7.16 -21.78
CA ILE A 160 12.70 -7.47 -20.40
C ILE A 160 11.62 -7.01 -19.43
N TYR A 161 11.22 -7.89 -18.51
CA TYR A 161 10.11 -7.63 -17.58
C TYR A 161 10.31 -8.33 -16.22
N GLY A 162 9.56 -7.88 -15.21
CA GLY A 162 9.56 -8.38 -13.84
C GLY A 162 8.19 -8.93 -13.41
N HIS A 163 7.69 -8.48 -12.25
CA HIS A 163 6.32 -8.65 -11.73
C HIS A 163 5.93 -10.07 -11.27
N HIS A 164 6.23 -11.09 -12.08
CA HIS A 164 5.94 -12.49 -11.77
C HIS A 164 7.23 -13.21 -11.43
N VAL A 165 7.36 -13.68 -10.19
CA VAL A 165 8.51 -14.47 -9.73
C VAL A 165 8.68 -15.72 -10.62
N VAL A 166 9.84 -15.83 -11.26
CA VAL A 166 10.13 -16.89 -12.25
C VAL A 166 11.01 -18.03 -11.71
N GLY A 167 11.42 -17.96 -10.44
CA GLY A 167 12.33 -18.91 -9.79
C GLY A 167 13.77 -18.39 -9.73
N ASP A 168 14.74 -19.30 -9.63
CA ASP A 168 16.15 -18.97 -9.36
C ASP A 168 16.90 -18.35 -10.55
N SER A 169 16.33 -18.34 -11.75
CA SER A 169 16.99 -17.85 -12.97
C SER A 169 15.98 -17.17 -13.90
N PRO A 170 16.42 -16.22 -14.75
CA PRO A 170 15.55 -15.60 -15.72
C PRO A 170 14.79 -16.60 -16.59
N LYS A 171 13.51 -16.34 -16.80
CA LYS A 171 12.66 -17.13 -17.69
C LYS A 171 12.68 -16.51 -19.07
N ILE A 172 13.37 -17.18 -19.99
CA ILE A 172 13.47 -16.75 -21.38
C ILE A 172 12.45 -17.52 -22.22
N LYS A 173 11.56 -16.79 -22.90
CA LYS A 173 10.54 -17.39 -23.76
C LYS A 173 10.19 -16.45 -24.91
N ASN A 174 10.25 -16.94 -26.14
CA ASN A 174 9.90 -16.18 -27.35
C ASN A 174 10.53 -14.77 -27.37
N ASN A 175 11.84 -14.63 -27.12
CA ASN A 175 12.53 -13.33 -27.08
C ASN A 175 12.08 -12.37 -25.95
N THR A 176 11.41 -12.88 -24.93
CA THR A 176 11.06 -12.16 -23.70
C THR A 176 11.86 -12.73 -22.52
N TYR A 177 12.21 -11.87 -21.57
CA TYR A 177 13.11 -12.14 -20.45
C TYR A 177 12.43 -11.71 -19.14
N GLY A 178 11.84 -12.67 -18.44
CA GLY A 178 11.32 -12.45 -17.09
C GLY A 178 12.45 -12.51 -16.07
N ILE A 179 12.68 -11.43 -15.32
CA ILE A 179 13.83 -11.27 -14.42
C ILE A 179 13.46 -11.01 -12.95
N ASP A 180 12.18 -11.05 -12.59
CA ASP A 180 11.79 -11.13 -11.18
C ASP A 180 12.12 -12.52 -10.64
N THR A 181 13.19 -12.61 -9.86
CA THR A 181 13.65 -13.84 -9.22
C THR A 181 13.41 -13.84 -7.71
N GLY A 182 12.45 -13.05 -7.23
CA GLY A 182 11.92 -13.18 -5.86
C GLY A 182 12.84 -12.68 -4.74
N CYS A 183 13.63 -11.62 -4.96
CA CYS A 183 14.62 -11.14 -3.99
C CYS A 183 14.05 -10.96 -2.56
N CYS A 184 12.90 -10.28 -2.43
CA CYS A 184 12.28 -10.04 -1.12
C CYS A 184 11.81 -11.31 -0.38
N HIS A 185 11.72 -12.45 -1.07
CA HIS A 185 11.34 -13.75 -0.53
C HIS A 185 12.54 -14.63 -0.19
N GLY A 186 13.76 -14.10 -0.24
CA GLY A 186 14.98 -14.85 0.06
C GLY A 186 15.60 -15.52 -1.17
N ASP A 187 15.14 -15.15 -2.37
CA ASP A 187 15.70 -15.64 -3.62
C ASP A 187 16.69 -14.65 -4.22
N PHE A 188 16.68 -14.38 -5.51
CA PHE A 188 17.74 -13.60 -6.14
C PHE A 188 17.25 -12.21 -6.52
N LEU A 189 18.13 -11.22 -6.47
CA LEU A 189 17.98 -10.00 -7.28
C LEU A 189 18.73 -10.21 -8.58
N THR A 190 18.07 -9.99 -9.71
CA THR A 190 18.61 -10.27 -11.04
C THR A 190 18.70 -9.02 -11.90
N MET A 191 19.76 -8.95 -12.70
CA MET A 191 20.04 -7.87 -13.63
C MET A 191 20.49 -8.41 -14.98
N ILE A 192 20.10 -7.73 -16.06
CA ILE A 192 20.59 -7.96 -17.42
C ILE A 192 21.44 -6.78 -17.87
N GLU A 193 22.67 -7.05 -18.30
CA GLU A 193 23.56 -6.10 -18.97
C GLU A 193 23.38 -6.16 -20.48
N LEU A 194 23.07 -5.01 -21.09
CA LEU A 194 22.91 -4.82 -22.53
C LEU A 194 24.18 -4.22 -23.15
N PRO A 195 24.50 -4.54 -24.42
CA PRO A 195 23.65 -5.26 -25.40
C PRO A 195 23.77 -6.79 -25.35
N ASP A 196 24.68 -7.34 -24.56
CA ASP A 196 25.03 -8.78 -24.60
C ASP A 196 24.01 -9.70 -23.90
N PHE A 197 22.98 -9.13 -23.27
CA PHE A 197 22.00 -9.84 -22.43
C PHE A 197 22.66 -10.67 -21.32
N LYS A 198 23.77 -10.20 -20.76
CA LYS A 198 24.50 -10.91 -19.72
C LYS A 198 23.76 -10.82 -18.40
N VAL A 199 23.47 -11.97 -17.79
CA VAL A 199 22.75 -12.08 -16.52
C VAL A 199 23.72 -11.97 -15.34
N HIS A 200 23.36 -11.15 -14.36
CA HIS A 200 24.04 -11.00 -13.08
C HIS A 200 23.03 -11.19 -11.95
N GLN A 201 23.42 -11.89 -10.88
CA GLN A 201 22.53 -12.19 -9.75
C GLN A 201 23.27 -12.11 -8.42
N VAL A 202 22.55 -11.73 -7.38
CA VAL A 202 22.96 -11.88 -5.97
C VAL A 202 21.83 -12.51 -5.18
N LYS A 203 22.18 -13.42 -4.27
CA LYS A 203 21.23 -14.12 -3.40
C LYS A 203 20.87 -13.21 -2.23
N ALA A 204 19.58 -13.05 -1.97
CA ALA A 204 19.07 -12.37 -0.81
C ALA A 204 19.50 -13.08 0.47
N LYS A 205 19.85 -12.30 1.49
CA LYS A 205 20.38 -12.83 2.75
C LYS A 205 19.33 -13.62 3.55
N LYS A 206 18.05 -13.35 3.31
CA LYS A 206 16.89 -13.89 4.03
C LYS A 206 15.58 -13.54 3.32
N ASP A 207 14.49 -14.17 3.77
CA ASP A 207 13.13 -13.78 3.40
C ASP A 207 12.74 -12.51 4.16
N TYR A 208 12.98 -11.36 3.53
CA TYR A 208 12.68 -10.06 4.12
C TYR A 208 11.18 -9.88 4.34
N TRP A 209 10.34 -10.39 3.43
CA TRP A 209 8.91 -10.19 3.57
C TRP A 209 8.35 -10.83 4.84
N LYS A 210 8.73 -12.08 5.13
CA LYS A 210 8.31 -12.75 6.37
C LYS A 210 8.71 -11.98 7.63
N GLU A 211 9.92 -11.42 7.65
CA GLU A 211 10.39 -10.65 8.81
C GLU A 211 9.65 -9.31 8.95
N GLU A 212 9.52 -8.55 7.85
CA GLU A 212 8.86 -7.25 7.89
C GLU A 212 7.35 -7.39 8.18
N GLN A 213 6.72 -8.48 7.76
CA GLN A 213 5.33 -8.79 8.11
C GLN A 213 5.10 -8.85 9.62
N ILE A 214 6.05 -9.40 10.38
CA ILE A 214 5.96 -9.53 11.85
C ILE A 214 6.36 -8.21 12.51
N LYS A 215 7.52 -7.67 12.12
CA LYS A 215 8.13 -6.47 12.70
C LYS A 215 7.21 -5.25 12.67
N TRP A 216 6.43 -5.08 11.61
CA TRP A 216 5.63 -3.86 11.42
C TRP A 216 4.19 -3.94 11.90
N GLN A 217 3.75 -5.06 12.50
CA GLN A 217 2.36 -5.21 12.95
C GLN A 217 1.93 -4.10 13.91
N ILE A 218 2.66 -3.93 15.01
CA ILE A 218 2.37 -2.90 16.01
C ILE A 218 2.52 -1.49 15.44
N PRO A 219 3.63 -1.11 14.77
CA PRO A 219 3.76 0.20 14.16
C PRO A 219 2.62 0.57 13.21
N VAL A 220 2.22 -0.33 12.31
CA VAL A 220 1.11 -0.11 11.37
C VAL A 220 -0.23 -0.02 12.09
N LEU A 221 -0.47 -0.84 13.11
CA LEU A 221 -1.67 -0.71 13.92
C LEU A 221 -1.71 0.64 14.63
N LYS A 222 -0.59 1.10 15.20
CA LYS A 222 -0.52 2.40 15.90
C LYS A 222 -0.67 3.60 14.98
N SER A 223 -0.33 3.48 13.69
CA SER A 223 -0.48 4.58 12.74
C SER A 223 -1.91 4.81 12.27
N LYS A 224 -2.84 3.89 12.56
CA LYS A 224 -4.25 4.03 12.18
C LYS A 224 -4.97 5.01 13.11
N ASP A 225 -5.85 5.84 12.53
CA ASP A 225 -6.69 6.77 13.28
C ASP A 225 -7.90 6.05 13.90
N TRP A 226 -7.64 5.24 14.92
CA TRP A 226 -8.69 4.49 15.63
C TRP A 226 -9.74 5.40 16.27
N ASN A 227 -9.37 6.62 16.66
CA ASN A 227 -10.29 7.55 17.32
C ASN A 227 -11.38 8.03 16.36
N ASN A 228 -11.03 8.36 15.11
CA ASN A 228 -11.98 8.86 14.12
C ASN A 228 -12.51 7.77 13.18
N MET A 229 -11.97 6.55 13.23
CA MET A 229 -12.52 5.41 12.50
C MET A 229 -13.89 5.00 13.06
N SER A 230 -14.84 4.66 12.19
CA SER A 230 -16.15 4.19 12.63
C SER A 230 -16.04 2.84 13.34
N PHE A 231 -16.86 2.59 14.36
CA PHE A 231 -16.87 1.30 15.07
C PHE A 231 -17.03 0.10 14.13
N GLU A 232 -17.83 0.23 13.07
CA GLU A 232 -17.99 -0.81 12.05
C GLU A 232 -16.67 -1.10 11.32
N ASN A 233 -15.92 -0.05 10.94
CA ASN A 233 -14.65 -0.22 10.26
C ASN A 233 -13.56 -0.74 11.20
N ILE A 234 -13.56 -0.34 12.48
CA ILE A 234 -12.66 -0.91 13.48
C ILE A 234 -12.90 -2.41 13.61
N GLN A 235 -14.17 -2.84 13.71
CA GLN A 235 -14.53 -4.25 13.77
C GLN A 235 -14.01 -5.04 12.55
N LYS A 236 -14.19 -4.50 11.34
CA LYS A 236 -13.66 -5.12 10.10
C LYS A 236 -12.14 -5.24 10.13
N GLN A 237 -11.41 -4.30 10.73
CA GLN A 237 -9.95 -4.38 10.87
C GLN A 237 -9.54 -5.44 11.90
N LEU A 238 -10.24 -5.52 13.03
CA LEU A 238 -10.02 -6.56 14.06
C LEU A 238 -10.25 -7.96 13.48
N GLU A 239 -11.34 -8.16 12.74
CA GLU A 239 -11.65 -9.42 12.06
C GLU A 239 -10.58 -9.81 11.03
N LYS A 240 -10.16 -8.85 10.20
CA LYS A 240 -9.05 -9.05 9.25
C LYS A 240 -7.75 -9.41 9.94
N SER A 241 -7.54 -8.99 11.19
CA SER A 241 -6.30 -9.22 11.95
C SER A 241 -6.39 -10.45 12.88
N SER A 242 -7.51 -11.19 12.86
CA SER A 242 -7.77 -12.31 13.75
C SER A 242 -6.80 -13.48 13.59
N TYR A 243 -6.14 -13.60 12.44
CA TYR A 243 -5.15 -14.64 12.17
C TYR A 243 -3.80 -14.40 12.87
N ILE A 244 -3.53 -13.18 13.35
CA ILE A 244 -2.24 -12.82 13.94
C ILE A 244 -2.07 -13.52 15.30
N GLN A 245 -0.95 -14.25 15.45
CA GLN A 245 -0.62 -15.02 16.67
C GLN A 245 0.49 -14.40 17.52
N GLU A 246 1.14 -13.32 17.05
CA GLU A 246 2.24 -12.69 17.78
C GLU A 246 1.73 -12.09 19.11
N PRO A 247 2.24 -12.52 20.29
CA PRO A 247 1.62 -12.20 21.58
C PRO A 247 1.42 -10.71 21.83
N GLN A 248 2.43 -9.88 21.55
CA GLN A 248 2.34 -8.43 21.76
C GLN A 248 1.30 -7.78 20.83
N THR A 249 1.21 -8.25 19.59
CA THR A 249 0.19 -7.78 18.64
C THR A 249 -1.20 -8.22 19.07
N ARG A 250 -1.34 -9.45 19.56
CA ARG A 250 -2.62 -9.95 20.05
C ARG A 250 -3.10 -9.16 21.26
N ASP A 251 -2.22 -8.90 22.23
CA ASP A 251 -2.53 -8.06 23.39
C ASP A 251 -2.98 -6.64 22.97
N TYR A 252 -2.33 -6.06 21.96
CA TYR A 252 -2.74 -4.76 21.43
C TYR A 252 -4.15 -4.81 20.82
N LEU A 253 -4.45 -5.82 20.00
CA LEU A 253 -5.76 -6.00 19.36
C LEU A 253 -6.85 -6.26 20.40
N ASP A 254 -6.58 -7.08 21.42
CA ASP A 254 -7.53 -7.37 22.50
C ASP A 254 -7.85 -6.11 23.32
N ASN A 255 -6.84 -5.29 23.62
CA ASN A 255 -7.05 -4.02 24.30
C ASN A 255 -7.85 -3.03 23.45
N LEU A 256 -7.61 -2.99 22.13
CA LEU A 256 -8.35 -2.16 21.19
C LEU A 256 -9.82 -2.61 21.09
N GLU A 257 -10.07 -3.91 20.98
CA GLU A 257 -11.41 -4.51 20.97
C GLU A 257 -12.16 -4.18 22.26
N LYS A 258 -11.53 -4.43 23.41
CA LYS A 258 -12.10 -4.11 24.72
C LYS A 258 -12.43 -2.62 24.86
N TRP A 259 -11.50 -1.73 24.51
CA TRP A 259 -11.70 -0.28 24.57
C TRP A 259 -12.89 0.17 23.70
N THR A 260 -12.98 -0.31 22.46
CA THR A 260 -14.12 0.04 21.60
C THR A 260 -15.44 -0.55 22.10
N HIS A 261 -15.42 -1.76 22.67
CA HIS A 261 -16.58 -2.38 23.29
C HIS A 261 -17.08 -1.57 24.49
N ASP A 262 -16.17 -1.15 25.38
CA ASP A 262 -16.49 -0.34 26.56
C ASP A 262 -17.11 1.01 26.17
N LEU A 263 -16.59 1.67 25.11
CA LEU A 263 -17.18 2.90 24.59
C LEU A 263 -18.61 2.70 24.07
N LYS A 264 -18.87 1.62 23.32
CA LYS A 264 -20.23 1.30 22.84
C LYS A 264 -21.17 1.00 24.01
N ASN A 265 -20.69 0.28 25.02
CA ASN A 265 -21.47 -0.05 26.22
C ASN A 265 -21.74 1.17 27.11
N SER A 266 -21.03 2.29 26.91
CA SER A 266 -21.29 3.54 27.63
C SER A 266 -22.51 4.31 27.08
N LEU A 267 -22.97 4.02 25.85
CA LEU A 267 -24.03 4.76 25.18
C LEU A 267 -25.37 4.81 25.96
N PRO A 268 -25.84 3.74 26.62
CA PRO A 268 -27.04 3.81 27.47
C PRO A 268 -26.89 4.78 28.65
N ASN A 269 -25.72 4.85 29.27
CA ASN A 269 -25.45 5.80 30.35
C ASN A 269 -25.40 7.25 29.81
N ILE A 270 -24.78 7.46 28.65
CA ILE A 270 -24.76 8.76 27.96
C ILE A 270 -26.20 9.21 27.64
N LEU A 271 -27.03 8.31 27.11
CA LEU A 271 -28.45 8.57 26.85
C LEU A 271 -29.17 9.05 28.11
N GLN A 272 -28.97 8.36 29.24
CA GLN A 272 -29.57 8.74 30.51
C GLN A 272 -29.10 10.12 30.97
N LYS A 273 -27.80 10.40 30.91
CA LYS A 273 -27.23 11.71 31.26
C LYS A 273 -27.79 12.84 30.39
N ILE A 274 -27.92 12.63 29.08
CA ILE A 274 -28.52 13.63 28.16
C ILE A 274 -29.99 13.87 28.51
N ASN A 275 -30.76 12.82 28.80
CA ASN A 275 -32.15 12.95 29.21
C ASN A 275 -32.27 13.75 30.52
N ASN A 276 -31.43 13.46 31.52
CA ASN A 276 -31.40 14.19 32.79
C ASN A 276 -31.04 15.67 32.58
N LEU A 277 -29.96 15.95 31.85
CA LEU A 277 -29.55 17.32 31.52
C LEU A 277 -30.65 18.09 30.78
N SER A 278 -31.35 17.45 29.85
CA SER A 278 -32.47 18.07 29.16
C SER A 278 -33.65 18.38 30.09
N GLN A 279 -33.93 17.53 31.08
CA GLN A 279 -34.97 17.80 32.08
C GLN A 279 -34.55 18.93 33.01
N ASP A 280 -33.30 18.93 33.47
CA ASP A 280 -32.75 19.97 34.35
C ASP A 280 -32.78 21.34 33.69
N LEU A 281 -32.35 21.43 32.43
CA LEU A 281 -32.43 22.66 31.63
C LEU A 281 -33.87 23.15 31.46
N LEU A 282 -34.81 22.24 31.23
CA LEU A 282 -36.23 22.60 31.05
C LEU A 282 -36.85 23.06 32.38
N GLY A 283 -36.46 22.46 33.49
CA GLY A 283 -36.94 22.82 34.83
C GLY A 283 -36.36 24.16 35.33
N GLN A 284 -35.08 24.43 35.08
CA GLN A 284 -34.42 25.67 35.51
C GLN A 284 -34.67 26.84 34.55
N PHE A 285 -34.72 26.59 33.24
CA PHE A 285 -34.77 27.61 32.19
C PHE A 285 -35.84 27.29 31.13
N PRO A 286 -37.15 27.25 31.47
CA PRO A 286 -38.19 26.80 30.56
C PRO A 286 -38.31 27.68 29.29
N GLU A 287 -38.26 29.01 29.43
CA GLU A 287 -38.36 29.94 28.30
C GLU A 287 -37.05 30.07 27.50
N GLU A 288 -35.90 29.86 28.16
CA GLU A 288 -34.57 29.97 27.56
C GLU A 288 -33.97 28.62 27.11
N PHE A 289 -34.73 27.50 27.23
CA PHE A 289 -34.20 26.15 26.97
C PHE A 289 -33.45 26.06 25.64
N ASN A 290 -34.03 26.61 24.57
CA ASN A 290 -33.43 26.53 23.24
C ASN A 290 -32.07 27.23 23.19
N GLN A 291 -31.95 28.38 23.86
CA GLN A 291 -30.70 29.14 23.95
C GLN A 291 -29.66 28.40 24.79
N LYS A 292 -30.05 27.75 25.89
CA LYS A 292 -29.13 26.96 26.73
C LYS A 292 -28.70 25.67 26.04
N ALA A 293 -29.63 24.94 25.43
CA ALA A 293 -29.35 23.68 24.76
C ALA A 293 -28.38 23.84 23.58
N THR A 294 -28.50 24.93 22.81
CA THR A 294 -27.61 25.23 21.67
C THR A 294 -26.15 25.52 22.05
N GLN A 295 -25.85 25.75 23.34
CA GLN A 295 -24.47 25.89 23.83
C GLN A 295 -23.74 24.54 23.90
N TYR A 296 -24.47 23.41 23.82
CA TYR A 296 -23.88 22.08 23.83
C TYR A 296 -23.65 21.59 22.38
N PRO A 297 -22.50 20.96 22.08
CA PRO A 297 -22.21 20.44 20.74
C PRO A 297 -23.14 19.28 20.32
N PHE A 298 -23.87 18.70 21.27
CA PHE A 298 -24.88 17.66 21.07
C PHE A 298 -26.31 18.17 21.29
N SER A 299 -26.56 19.47 21.05
CA SER A 299 -27.88 20.12 21.21
C SER A 299 -29.03 19.38 20.52
N THR A 300 -28.79 18.74 19.37
CA THR A 300 -29.77 17.92 18.67
C THR A 300 -30.33 16.79 19.54
N TYR A 301 -29.51 16.16 20.38
CA TYR A 301 -29.97 15.16 21.34
C TYR A 301 -30.75 15.77 22.49
N LEU A 302 -30.38 16.96 22.99
CA LEU A 302 -31.14 17.67 24.00
C LEU A 302 -32.55 18.04 23.49
N PHE A 303 -32.68 18.49 22.24
CA PHE A 303 -33.98 18.76 21.63
C PHE A 303 -34.84 17.50 21.48
N LYS A 304 -34.24 16.38 21.05
CA LYS A 304 -34.92 15.08 21.00
C LYS A 304 -35.35 14.58 22.38
N ALA A 305 -34.50 14.76 23.40
CA ALA A 305 -34.79 14.40 24.77
C ALA A 305 -35.97 15.21 25.33
N LYS A 306 -35.99 16.53 25.10
CA LYS A 306 -37.14 17.41 25.42
C LYS A 306 -38.42 16.93 24.75
N ALA A 307 -38.34 16.52 23.49
CA ALA A 307 -39.48 15.96 22.74
C ALA A 307 -39.85 14.51 23.13
N LYS A 308 -39.13 13.90 24.10
CA LYS A 308 -39.30 12.51 24.53
C LYS A 308 -39.15 11.49 23.38
N ASN A 309 -38.31 11.78 22.39
CA ASN A 309 -38.05 10.88 21.26
C ASN A 309 -36.58 10.47 21.11
N LEU A 310 -35.71 10.82 22.07
CA LEU A 310 -34.32 10.39 22.04
C LEU A 310 -34.22 8.91 22.41
N HIS A 311 -33.72 8.10 21.48
CA HIS A 311 -33.53 6.66 21.66
C HIS A 311 -32.05 6.29 21.54
N LEU A 312 -31.67 5.11 22.06
CA LEU A 312 -30.30 4.60 21.96
C LEU A 312 -29.79 4.54 20.52
N LYS A 313 -30.65 4.15 19.57
CA LYS A 313 -30.32 4.08 18.14
C LYS A 313 -29.92 5.44 17.54
N ASP A 314 -30.40 6.55 18.09
CA ASP A 314 -29.98 7.89 17.65
C ASP A 314 -28.52 8.18 18.02
N LEU A 315 -28.10 7.71 19.19
CA LEU A 315 -26.71 7.81 19.65
C LEU A 315 -25.82 6.84 18.86
N GLU A 316 -26.24 5.58 18.68
CA GLU A 316 -25.47 4.61 17.88
C GLU A 316 -25.19 5.13 16.46
N LYS A 317 -26.16 5.81 15.86
CA LYS A 317 -26.02 6.40 14.52
C LYS A 317 -25.11 7.63 14.50
N GLY A 318 -25.25 8.54 15.48
CA GLY A 318 -24.52 9.81 15.46
C GLY A 318 -23.14 9.74 16.12
N LEU A 319 -22.97 8.92 17.16
CA LEU A 319 -21.74 8.66 17.91
C LEU A 319 -21.07 7.39 17.41
N ASN A 320 -20.91 7.32 16.09
CA ASN A 320 -20.45 6.13 15.38
C ASN A 320 -18.92 5.93 15.36
N THR A 321 -18.16 6.78 16.05
CA THR A 321 -16.69 6.74 16.16
C THR A 321 -16.29 6.91 17.65
N PRO A 322 -15.17 6.32 18.11
CA PRO A 322 -14.68 6.52 19.47
C PRO A 322 -14.56 8.00 19.90
N GLN A 323 -14.00 8.86 19.05
CA GLN A 323 -13.77 10.27 19.39
C GLN A 323 -15.07 10.99 19.74
N LYS A 324 -16.13 10.82 18.93
CA LYS A 324 -17.45 11.39 19.21
C LYS A 324 -18.06 10.94 20.54
N VAL A 325 -17.83 9.68 20.93
CA VAL A 325 -18.28 9.18 22.25
C VAL A 325 -17.50 9.89 23.36
N LEU A 326 -16.17 9.94 23.24
CA LEU A 326 -15.28 10.59 24.20
C LEU A 326 -15.59 12.08 24.37
N ASP A 327 -15.86 12.79 23.28
CA ASP A 327 -16.19 14.22 23.29
C ASP A 327 -17.45 14.51 24.11
N ILE A 328 -18.48 13.68 23.98
CA ILE A 328 -19.71 13.81 24.76
C ILE A 328 -19.47 13.46 26.23
N VAL A 329 -18.74 12.38 26.51
CA VAL A 329 -18.41 11.97 27.88
C VAL A 329 -17.62 13.05 28.62
N LYS A 330 -16.77 13.80 27.92
CA LYS A 330 -16.00 14.89 28.53
C LYS A 330 -16.87 16.07 28.99
N ILE A 331 -18.03 16.27 28.38
CA ILE A 331 -18.94 17.37 28.67
C ILE A 331 -20.00 16.97 29.72
N LEU A 332 -20.42 15.70 29.73
CA LEU A 332 -21.46 15.14 30.61
C LEU A 332 -20.92 14.56 31.92
#